data_AF-N8W3C8-F1
#
_entry.id   AF-N8W3C8-F1
#
_cell.length_a   1.000
_cell.length_b   1.000
_cell.length_c   1.000
_cell.angle_alpha   90.00
_cell.angle_beta   90.00
_cell.angle_gamma   90.00
#
_symmetry.space_group_name_H-M   'P 1'
#
loop_
_entity.id
_entity.type
_entity.pdbx_description
1 polymer ?
#
loop_
_entity_poly.entity_id
_entity_poly.type
_entity_poly.pdbx_seq_one_letter_code
_entity_poly.pdbx_strand_id
1 'polypeptide(L)'
;MKTFKSLDSLMNKIPNDRKEKINSQVSQTVTAIRLAELRKQQHITQKEIAKKMNVSQASISQLENQGDVQLSTLLRYVHALGGSLAVQVQLPDGSEVSLLTN
;
A
#
# COMPACT_ATOMS: atom_id res chain seq x y z
N MET A 1 -25.92 -24.69 -2.39
CA MET A 1 -24.56 -24.13 -2.52
C MET A 1 -24.71 -22.72 -3.07
N LYS A 2 -24.30 -21.66 -2.34
CA LYS A 2 -24.43 -20.27 -2.83
C LYS A 2 -23.42 -20.06 -3.97
N THR A 3 -23.90 -19.67 -5.14
CA THR A 3 -23.05 -19.36 -6.30
C THR A 3 -22.35 -18.02 -6.09
N PHE A 4 -21.04 -18.06 -5.84
CA PHE A 4 -20.22 -16.84 -5.84
C PHE A 4 -19.94 -16.44 -7.29
N LYS A 5 -20.32 -15.21 -7.65
CA LYS A 5 -19.92 -14.60 -8.93
C LYS A 5 -18.43 -14.27 -8.84
N SER A 6 -17.66 -14.56 -9.90
CA SER A 6 -16.23 -14.24 -9.94
C SER A 6 -16.00 -12.73 -9.87
N LEU A 7 -14.89 -12.33 -9.25
CA LEU A 7 -14.51 -10.92 -9.10
C LEU A 7 -14.47 -10.22 -10.46
N ASP A 8 -13.95 -10.89 -11.48
CA ASP A 8 -13.87 -10.40 -12.86
C ASP A 8 -15.25 -10.14 -13.47
N SER A 9 -16.22 -11.04 -13.21
CA SER A 9 -17.60 -10.91 -13.69
C SER A 9 -18.34 -9.74 -13.03
N LEU A 10 -17.97 -9.40 -11.80
CA LEU A 10 -18.50 -8.23 -11.08
C LEU A 10 -17.84 -6.94 -11.56
N MET A 11 -16.51 -6.93 -11.75
CA MET A 11 -15.76 -5.78 -12.26
C MET A 11 -16.22 -5.35 -13.65
N ASN A 12 -16.53 -6.31 -14.54
CA ASN A 12 -16.99 -6.00 -15.90
C ASN A 12 -18.36 -5.31 -15.95
N LYS A 13 -19.19 -5.46 -14.91
CA LYS A 13 -20.54 -4.84 -14.84
C LYS A 13 -20.55 -3.45 -14.20
N ILE A 14 -19.40 -2.96 -13.76
CA ILE A 14 -19.28 -1.66 -13.09
C ILE A 14 -19.04 -0.57 -14.14
N PRO A 15 -19.77 0.58 -14.09
CA PRO A 15 -19.50 1.77 -14.90
C PRO A 15 -18.06 2.29 -14.75
N ASN A 16 -17.46 2.88 -15.80
CA ASN A 16 -16.02 3.21 -15.81
C ASN A 16 -15.58 4.20 -14.71
N ASP A 17 -16.38 5.22 -14.42
CA ASP A 17 -16.23 6.16 -13.31
C ASP A 17 -16.20 5.46 -11.94
N ARG A 18 -16.98 4.39 -11.81
CA ARG A 18 -17.03 3.56 -10.61
C ARG A 18 -15.88 2.55 -10.57
N LYS A 19 -15.42 2.05 -11.72
CA LYS A 19 -14.20 1.22 -11.83
C LYS A 19 -12.96 2.00 -11.42
N GLU A 20 -12.82 3.25 -11.83
CA GLU A 20 -11.68 4.10 -11.43
C GLU A 20 -11.63 4.34 -9.93
N LYS A 21 -12.77 4.69 -9.31
CA LYS A 21 -12.87 4.83 -7.85
C LYS A 21 -12.55 3.52 -7.12
N ILE A 22 -13.08 2.40 -7.61
CA ILE A 22 -12.83 1.08 -7.02
C ILE A 22 -11.36 0.70 -7.20
N ASN A 23 -10.76 0.91 -8.36
CA ASN A 23 -9.35 0.63 -8.62
C ASN A 23 -8.42 1.47 -7.73
N SER A 24 -8.74 2.75 -7.53
CA SER A 24 -8.03 3.60 -6.58
C SER A 24 -8.13 3.07 -5.15
N GLN A 25 -9.35 2.72 -4.70
CA GLN A 25 -9.58 2.18 -3.36
C GLN A 25 -8.91 0.80 -3.16
N VAL A 26 -8.89 -0.03 -4.20
CA VAL A 26 -8.21 -1.33 -4.21
C VAL A 26 -6.70 -1.13 -4.15
N SER A 27 -6.13 -0.23 -4.95
CA SER A 27 -4.68 0.07 -4.95
C SER A 27 -4.18 0.56 -3.58
N GLN A 28 -4.97 1.45 -2.96
CA GLN A 28 -4.75 1.94 -1.61
C GLN A 28 -4.79 0.79 -0.59
N THR A 29 -5.80 -0.06 -0.65
CA THR A 29 -5.95 -1.22 0.26
C THR A 29 -4.82 -2.23 0.11
N VAL A 30 -4.38 -2.49 -1.13
CA VAL A 30 -3.26 -3.41 -1.42
C VAL A 30 -1.95 -2.88 -0.82
N THR A 31 -1.73 -1.57 -0.85
CA THR A 31 -0.53 -0.95 -0.27
C THR A 31 -0.48 -1.17 1.24
N ALA A 32 -1.59 -0.93 1.95
CA ALA A 32 -1.68 -1.12 3.40
C ALA A 32 -1.41 -2.59 3.82
N ILE A 33 -2.00 -3.54 3.08
CA ILE A 33 -1.79 -4.99 3.31
C ILE A 33 -0.31 -5.36 3.11
N ARG A 34 0.32 -4.88 2.04
CA ARG A 34 1.74 -5.16 1.74
C ARG A 34 2.68 -4.62 2.81
N LEU A 35 2.40 -3.46 3.41
CA LEU A 35 3.20 -2.93 4.51
C LEU A 35 3.17 -3.84 5.74
N ALA A 36 1.98 -4.31 6.13
CA ALA A 36 1.83 -5.24 7.23
C ALA A 36 2.56 -6.57 6.97
N GLU A 37 2.52 -7.08 5.74
CA GLU A 37 3.25 -8.28 5.31
C GLU A 37 4.77 -8.07 5.40
N LEU A 38 5.30 -6.99 4.83
CA LEU A 38 6.73 -6.66 4.87
C LEU A 38 7.25 -6.58 6.31
N ARG A 39 6.51 -5.90 7.21
CA ARG A 39 6.89 -5.83 8.62
C ARG A 39 6.94 -7.21 9.28
N LYS A 40 5.94 -8.06 9.00
CA LYS A 40 5.89 -9.43 9.55
C LYS A 40 7.04 -10.29 9.04
N GLN A 41 7.42 -10.15 7.76
CA GLN A 41 8.58 -10.82 7.17
C GLN A 41 9.90 -10.40 7.85
N GLN A 42 9.99 -9.16 8.31
CA GLN A 42 11.14 -8.66 9.08
C GLN A 42 11.06 -9.00 10.58
N HIS A 43 10.07 -9.78 11.02
CA HIS A 43 9.86 -10.17 12.42
C HIS A 43 9.74 -8.99 13.42
N ILE A 44 9.24 -7.85 12.95
CA ILE A 44 9.05 -6.64 13.77
C ILE A 44 7.57 -6.50 14.17
N THR A 45 7.28 -6.14 15.41
CA THR A 45 5.91 -5.84 15.88
C THR A 45 5.48 -4.41 15.55
N GLN A 46 4.17 -4.15 15.56
CA GLN A 46 3.67 -2.77 15.38
C GLN A 46 4.18 -1.81 16.47
N LYS A 47 4.41 -2.30 17.69
CA LYS A 47 4.95 -1.50 18.81
C LYS A 47 6.42 -1.13 18.59
N GLU A 48 7.22 -2.06 18.05
CA GLU A 48 8.62 -1.83 17.77
C GLU A 48 8.83 -0.84 16.61
N ILE A 49 8.09 -1.00 15.51
CA ILE A 49 8.18 -0.02 14.41
C ILE A 49 7.62 1.35 14.81
N ALA A 50 6.56 1.40 15.62
CA ALA A 50 6.06 2.65 16.20
C ALA A 50 7.15 3.38 16.99
N LYS A 51 7.92 2.65 17.80
CA LYS A 51 9.07 3.19 18.54
C LYS A 51 10.16 3.70 17.61
N LYS A 52 10.54 2.94 16.57
CA LYS A 52 11.53 3.37 15.56
C LYS A 52 11.10 4.63 14.81
N MET A 53 9.80 4.75 14.54
CA MET A 53 9.21 5.90 13.85
C MET A 53 8.82 7.04 14.79
N ASN A 54 9.00 6.93 16.11
CA ASN A 54 8.55 7.91 17.09
C ASN A 54 7.07 8.32 16.91
N VAL A 55 6.18 7.33 16.75
CA VAL A 55 4.72 7.50 16.63
C VAL A 55 4.00 6.51 17.54
N SER A 56 2.67 6.61 17.63
CA SER A 56 1.86 5.66 18.41
C SER A 56 1.68 4.33 17.67
N GLN A 57 1.46 3.24 18.41
CA GLN A 57 1.10 1.94 17.80
C GLN A 57 -0.27 2.01 17.09
N ALA A 58 -1.20 2.85 17.57
CA ALA A 58 -2.46 3.11 16.88
C ALA A 58 -2.24 3.74 15.50
N SER A 59 -1.27 4.66 15.37
CA SER A 59 -0.88 5.26 14.09
C SER A 59 -0.33 4.22 13.11
N ILE A 60 0.45 3.25 13.59
CA ILE A 60 0.93 2.13 12.76
C ILE A 60 -0.23 1.20 12.36
N SER A 61 -1.12 0.89 13.28
CA SER A 61 -2.32 0.11 12.97
C SER A 61 -3.18 0.80 11.91
N GLN A 62 -3.39 2.11 12.05
CA GLN A 62 -4.12 2.90 11.05
C GLN A 62 -3.42 2.87 9.70
N LEU A 63 -2.10 3.07 9.68
CA LEU A 63 -1.28 3.02 8.46
C LEU A 63 -1.34 1.67 7.74
N GLU A 64 -1.32 0.57 8.48
CA GLU A 64 -1.40 -0.80 7.94
C GLU A 64 -2.82 -1.22 7.54
N ASN A 65 -3.85 -0.42 7.86
CA ASN A 65 -5.25 -0.73 7.60
C ASN A 65 -5.98 0.32 6.74
N GLN A 66 -5.43 1.52 6.57
CA GLN A 66 -5.99 2.59 5.76
C GLN A 66 -5.08 2.85 4.56
N GLY A 67 -5.67 2.81 3.37
CA GLY A 67 -4.89 2.75 2.14
C GLY A 67 -4.37 4.09 1.60
N ASP A 68 -4.72 5.22 2.21
CA ASP A 68 -4.17 6.53 1.83
C ASP A 68 -3.03 6.91 2.78
N VAL A 69 -1.81 6.98 2.24
CA VAL A 69 -0.57 7.14 2.99
C VAL A 69 0.31 8.18 2.32
N GLN A 70 0.77 9.18 3.08
CA GLN A 70 1.75 10.14 2.58
C GLN A 70 3.08 9.45 2.24
N LEU A 71 3.69 9.82 1.11
CA LEU A 71 4.97 9.26 0.66
C LEU A 71 6.08 9.42 1.71
N SER A 72 6.09 10.54 2.44
CA SER A 72 7.01 10.78 3.57
C SER A 72 6.85 9.76 4.70
N THR A 73 5.62 9.34 4.99
CA THR A 73 5.32 8.29 5.97
C THR A 73 5.79 6.93 5.47
N LEU A 74 5.56 6.63 4.19
CA LEU A 74 6.01 5.39 3.55
C LEU A 74 7.54 5.27 3.57
N LEU A 75 8.25 6.35 3.21
CA LEU A 75 9.71 6.44 3.28
C LEU A 75 10.23 6.12 4.67
N ARG A 76 9.70 6.80 5.70
CA ARG A 76 10.10 6.58 7.10
C ARG A 76 9.82 5.15 7.57
N TYR A 77 8.70 4.56 7.13
CA TYR A 77 8.32 3.20 7.48
C TYR A 77 9.29 2.17 6.88
N VAL A 78 9.58 2.27 5.59
CA VAL A 78 10.53 1.39 4.89
C VAL A 78 11.94 1.52 5.47
N HIS A 79 12.39 2.74 5.77
CA HIS A 79 13.66 2.97 6.44
C HIS A 79 13.71 2.36 7.85
N ALA A 80 12.62 2.44 8.62
CA ALA A 80 12.53 1.83 9.95
C ALA A 80 12.59 0.29 9.92
N LEU A 81 12.19 -0.32 8.80
CA LEU A 81 12.39 -1.74 8.51
C LEU A 81 13.82 -2.08 8.06
N GLY A 82 14.66 -1.08 7.78
CA GLY A 82 16.01 -1.27 7.23
C GLY A 82 16.03 -1.46 5.71
N GLY A 83 14.95 -1.11 5.01
CA GLY A 83 14.88 -1.13 3.55
C GLY A 83 15.08 0.25 2.91
N SER A 84 15.13 0.25 1.58
CA SER A 84 15.10 1.45 0.72
C SER A 84 13.81 1.46 -0.11
N LEU A 85 13.32 2.67 -0.43
CA LEU A 85 12.15 2.86 -1.27
C LEU A 85 12.58 3.44 -2.63
N ALA A 86 12.20 2.77 -3.71
CA ALA A 86 12.28 3.30 -5.07
C ALA A 86 10.89 3.73 -5.54
N VAL A 87 10.77 4.93 -6.12
CA VAL A 87 9.53 5.42 -6.72
C VAL A 87 9.76 5.61 -8.22
N GLN A 88 8.91 5.01 -9.04
CA GLN A 88 9.00 5.09 -10.50
C GLN A 88 7.67 5.54 -11.11
N VAL A 89 7.76 6.32 -12.19
CA VAL A 89 6.64 6.68 -13.06
C VAL A 89 6.74 5.84 -14.32
N GLN A 90 5.64 5.21 -14.71
CA GLN A 90 5.52 4.53 -15.99
C GLN A 90 4.71 5.45 -16.93
N LEU A 91 5.33 5.84 -18.04
CA LEU A 91 4.73 6.73 -19.04
C LEU A 91 3.95 5.92 -20.10
N PRO A 92 3.01 6.55 -20.84
CA PRO A 92 2.19 5.85 -21.83
C PRO A 92 2.97 5.19 -22.97
N ASP A 93 4.18 5.66 -23.24
CA ASP A 93 5.11 5.09 -24.23
C ASP A 93 5.91 3.89 -23.70
N GLY A 94 5.66 3.50 -22.44
CA GLY A 94 6.33 2.40 -21.76
C GLY A 94 7.67 2.77 -21.13
N SER A 95 8.09 4.04 -21.21
CA SER A 95 9.31 4.49 -20.54
C SER A 95 9.09 4.59 -19.02
N GLU A 96 10.15 4.33 -18.26
CA GLU A 96 10.15 4.40 -16.79
C GLU A 96 11.09 5.50 -16.30
N VAL A 97 10.59 6.37 -15.43
CA VAL A 97 11.36 7.47 -14.83
C VAL A 97 11.42 7.28 -13.32
N SER A 98 12.63 7.15 -12.76
CA SER A 98 12.81 7.12 -11.30
C SER A 98 12.63 8.53 -10.72
N LEU A 99 11.72 8.67 -9.76
CA LEU A 99 11.48 9.92 -9.03
C LEU A 99 12.27 9.99 -7.72
N LEU A 100 12.59 8.85 -7.13
CA LEU A 100 13.30 8.77 -5.86
C LEU A 100 14.05 7.45 -5.76
N THR A 101 15.33 7.54 -5.41
CA THR A 101 16.24 6.43 -5.09
C THR A 101 17.13 6.88 -3.92
N ASN A 102 17.21 6.08 -2.85
CA ASN A 102 18.01 6.38 -1.66
C ASN A 102 18.67 5.11 -1.10
#